data_AF-A0A0D2WH57-F1
#
_entry.id   AF-A0A0D2WH57-F1
#
_cell.length_a   1.000
_cell.length_b   1.000
_cell.length_c   1.000
_cell.angle_alpha   90.00
_cell.angle_beta   90.00
_cell.angle_gamma   90.00
#
_symmetry.space_group_name_H-M   'P 1'
#
loop_
_entity.id
_entity.type
_entity.pdbx_description
1 polymer ?
#
loop_
_entity_poly.entity_id
_entity_poly.type
_entity_poly.pdbx_seq_one_letter_code
_entity_poly.pdbx_strand_id
1 'polypeptide(L)'
;MGACRHGARCSRLHIKPTFSPTILLPNFYKSPYPNPANPESGPIDPETMLASQDHFDEFYEDVFTEMEEKYGAVEEMNVCDNLSEHLVGNTYVKFRREEDAERAAEDLNNRWFDGRVVSAELSTVTDFNEACCRQYDIGQCKFGGFCNFMHIKPISKELRREIYGPSRDHRRRESSRSRSRSRSPRRR
;
A
#
# COMPACT_ATOMS: atom_id res chain seq x y z
N MET A 1 -12.59 2.92 -8.31
CA MET A 1 -11.85 3.48 -7.15
C MET A 1 -11.70 2.52 -5.98
N GLY A 2 -12.43 1.39 -5.91
CA GLY A 2 -12.28 0.42 -4.81
C GLY A 2 -12.91 0.87 -3.49
N ALA A 3 -13.13 2.17 -3.28
CA ALA A 3 -13.84 2.72 -2.13
C ALA A 3 -14.93 3.73 -2.54
N CYS A 4 -15.99 3.84 -1.74
CA CYS A 4 -17.12 4.71 -2.00
C CYS A 4 -17.41 5.60 -0.80
N ARG A 5 -17.55 6.92 -1.03
CA ARG A 5 -17.90 7.92 0.00
C ARG A 5 -19.21 7.64 0.75
N HIS A 6 -20.12 6.87 0.14
CA HIS A 6 -21.39 6.51 0.77
C HIS A 6 -21.33 5.16 1.50
N GLY A 7 -20.26 4.39 1.33
CA GLY A 7 -20.06 3.08 1.96
C GLY A 7 -21.28 2.17 1.77
N ALA A 8 -21.74 1.55 2.86
CA ALA A 8 -22.92 0.69 2.87
C ALA A 8 -24.25 1.44 2.64
N ARG A 9 -24.26 2.78 2.75
CA ARG A 9 -25.45 3.62 2.49
C ARG A 9 -25.56 4.04 1.01
N CYS A 10 -24.68 3.54 0.15
CA CYS A 10 -24.75 3.83 -1.28
C CYS A 10 -26.00 3.21 -1.89
N SER A 11 -26.71 3.96 -2.74
CA SER A 11 -27.86 3.46 -3.50
C SER A 11 -27.44 2.59 -4.69
N ARG A 12 -26.16 2.63 -5.07
CA ARG A 12 -25.58 1.79 -6.13
C ARG A 12 -25.01 0.52 -5.52
N LEU A 13 -25.13 -0.58 -6.25
CA LEU A 13 -24.58 -1.87 -5.84
C LEU A 13 -23.06 -1.84 -5.84
N HIS A 14 -22.45 -2.26 -4.72
CA HIS A 14 -21.02 -2.52 -4.63
C HIS A 14 -20.79 -4.03 -4.63
N ILE A 15 -20.26 -4.55 -5.73
CA ILE A 15 -19.94 -5.97 -5.86
C ILE A 15 -18.51 -6.17 -5.33
N LYS A 16 -18.37 -6.97 -4.28
CA LYS A 16 -17.04 -7.44 -3.86
C LYS A 16 -16.60 -8.55 -4.82
N PRO A 17 -15.41 -8.43 -5.43
CA PRO A 17 -14.95 -9.46 -6.35
C PRO A 17 -14.63 -10.73 -5.56
N THR A 18 -14.88 -11.90 -6.17
CA THR A 18 -14.48 -13.20 -5.61
C THR A 18 -13.06 -13.57 -6.00
N PHE A 19 -12.49 -12.91 -7.02
CA PHE A 19 -11.11 -13.05 -7.45
C PHE A 19 -10.59 -11.67 -7.87
N SER A 20 -9.37 -11.34 -7.47
CA SER A 20 -8.70 -10.11 -7.89
C SER A 20 -7.21 -10.21 -7.57
N PRO A 21 -6.32 -9.64 -8.40
CA PRO A 21 -4.90 -9.53 -8.04
C PRO A 21 -4.65 -8.48 -6.96
N THR A 22 -5.65 -7.64 -6.62
CA THR A 22 -5.47 -6.49 -5.74
C THR A 22 -6.27 -6.63 -4.45
N ILE A 23 -5.63 -6.37 -3.32
CA ILE A 23 -6.29 -6.21 -2.02
C ILE A 23 -6.35 -4.73 -1.63
N LEU A 24 -7.32 -4.42 -0.78
CA LEU A 24 -7.47 -3.14 -0.08
C LEU A 24 -7.37 -3.39 1.43
N LEU A 25 -6.48 -2.65 2.08
CA LEU A 25 -6.40 -2.47 3.52
C LEU A 25 -6.96 -1.09 3.85
N PRO A 26 -8.26 -0.98 4.18
CA PRO A 26 -8.87 0.32 4.42
C PRO A 26 -8.28 0.96 5.66
N ASN A 27 -7.99 2.26 5.58
CA ASN A 27 -7.56 3.08 6.72
C ASN A 27 -6.31 2.54 7.46
N PHE A 28 -5.44 1.85 6.74
CA PHE A 28 -4.31 1.11 7.29
C PHE A 28 -3.12 2.01 7.64
N TYR A 29 -2.74 2.91 6.74
CA TYR A 29 -1.72 3.91 7.03
C TYR A 29 -2.26 5.04 7.89
N LYS A 30 -1.57 5.31 8.99
CA LYS A 30 -1.97 6.29 10.01
C LYS A 30 -0.77 7.14 10.39
N SER A 31 -0.69 8.32 9.78
CA SER A 31 0.36 9.30 10.08
C SER A 31 0.11 9.91 11.47
N PRO A 32 1.11 9.91 12.37
CA PRO A 32 1.06 10.74 13.58
C PRO A 32 1.34 12.22 13.28
N TYR A 33 1.82 12.53 12.08
CA TYR A 33 2.18 13.87 11.64
C TYR A 33 1.03 14.56 10.88
N PRO A 34 0.94 15.90 10.93
CA PRO A 34 -0.03 16.67 10.15
C PRO A 34 0.15 16.41 8.65
N ASN A 35 -0.98 16.31 7.93
CA ASN A 35 -0.94 16.19 6.48
C ASN A 35 -0.74 17.58 5.86
N PRO A 36 0.31 17.82 5.05
CA PRO A 36 0.55 19.11 4.40
C PRO A 36 -0.55 19.52 3.40
N ALA A 37 -1.30 18.55 2.85
CA ALA A 37 -2.44 18.81 1.99
C ALA A 37 -3.69 19.28 2.77
N ASN A 38 -3.71 19.14 4.10
CA ASN A 38 -4.81 19.64 4.92
C ASN A 38 -4.59 21.14 5.23
N PRO A 39 -5.50 22.04 4.78
CA PRO A 39 -5.40 23.47 5.07
C PRO A 39 -5.39 23.82 6.57
N GLU A 40 -5.95 22.95 7.43
CA GLU A 40 -6.01 23.16 8.87
C GLU A 40 -4.67 22.86 9.58
N SER A 41 -3.73 22.16 8.93
CA SER A 41 -2.45 21.77 9.53
C SER A 41 -1.50 22.96 9.80
N GLY A 42 -1.77 24.12 9.21
CA GLY A 42 -0.86 25.27 9.28
C GLY A 42 0.50 25.00 8.62
N PRO A 43 1.48 25.91 8.77
CA PRO A 43 2.84 25.69 8.30
C PRO A 43 3.51 24.57 9.09
N ILE A 44 4.02 23.57 8.38
CA ILE A 44 4.78 22.44 8.94
C ILE A 44 6.26 22.76 8.77
N ASP A 45 7.04 22.65 9.85
CA ASP A 45 8.48 22.88 9.79
C ASP A 45 9.21 21.77 9.01
N PRO A 46 10.41 22.05 8.46
CA PRO A 46 11.15 21.08 7.65
C PRO A 46 11.53 19.79 8.38
N GLU A 47 11.75 19.85 9.69
CA GLU A 47 12.14 18.68 10.50
C GLU A 47 10.95 17.73 10.66
N THR A 48 9.77 18.25 10.94
CA THR A 48 8.51 17.48 10.96
C THR A 48 8.17 16.88 9.59
N MET A 49 8.41 17.61 8.50
CA MET A 49 8.21 17.06 7.15
C MET A 49 9.14 15.88 6.86
N LEU A 50 10.41 15.97 7.27
CA LEU A 50 11.37 14.88 7.13
C LEU A 50 10.96 13.67 7.97
N ALA A 51 10.63 13.88 9.25
CA ALA A 51 10.18 12.81 10.13
C ALA A 51 8.89 12.12 9.65
N SER A 52 7.98 12.89 9.02
CA SER A 52 6.77 12.36 8.38
C SER A 52 7.07 11.51 7.15
N GLN A 53 8.09 11.87 6.37
CA GLN A 53 8.55 11.06 5.24
C GLN A 53 9.23 9.77 5.73
N ASP A 54 10.12 9.86 6.72
CA ASP A 54 10.82 8.70 7.27
C ASP A 54 9.84 7.67 7.85
N HIS A 55 8.88 8.12 8.66
CA HIS A 55 7.82 7.26 9.18
C HIS A 55 6.97 6.63 8.05
N PHE A 56 6.73 7.36 6.95
CA PHE A 56 5.99 6.81 5.82
C PHE A 56 6.78 5.74 5.09
N ASP A 57 8.07 5.98 4.88
CA ASP A 57 8.98 5.04 4.22
C ASP A 57 9.14 3.75 5.05
N GLU A 58 9.32 3.86 6.37
CA GLU A 58 9.35 2.71 7.29
C GLU A 58 8.06 1.88 7.19
N PHE A 59 6.90 2.54 7.27
CA PHE A 59 5.61 1.87 7.09
C PHE A 59 5.51 1.18 5.72
N TYR A 60 5.93 1.85 4.65
CA TYR A 60 5.85 1.30 3.31
C TYR A 60 6.78 0.08 3.17
N GLU A 61 8.00 0.14 3.67
CA GLU A 61 8.96 -0.96 3.63
C GLU A 61 8.45 -2.18 4.42
N ASP A 62 7.97 -1.97 5.65
CA ASP A 62 7.44 -3.02 6.51
C ASP A 62 6.28 -3.77 5.85
N VAL A 63 5.30 -3.01 5.35
CA VAL A 63 4.13 -3.60 4.70
C VAL A 63 4.55 -4.29 3.41
N PHE A 64 5.36 -3.65 2.58
CA PHE A 64 5.78 -4.22 1.30
C PHE A 64 6.54 -5.54 1.49
N THR A 65 7.51 -5.56 2.41
CA THR A 65 8.33 -6.74 2.70
C THR A 65 7.48 -7.87 3.27
N GLU A 66 6.61 -7.57 4.23
CA GLU A 66 5.70 -8.54 4.83
C GLU A 66 4.77 -9.18 3.78
N MET A 67 4.22 -8.38 2.86
CA MET A 67 3.35 -8.89 1.79
C MET A 67 4.10 -9.83 0.86
N GLU A 68 5.33 -9.48 0.50
CA GLU A 68 6.15 -10.30 -0.39
C GLU A 68 6.67 -11.58 0.24
N GLU A 69 7.06 -11.54 1.50
CA GLU A 69 7.62 -12.70 2.19
C GLU A 69 6.56 -13.73 2.56
N LYS A 70 5.36 -13.28 2.95
CA LYS A 70 4.29 -14.19 3.40
C LYS A 70 3.34 -14.65 2.32
N TYR A 71 2.99 -13.79 1.37
CA TYR A 71 1.92 -14.09 0.42
C TYR A 71 2.46 -14.32 -0.98
N GLY A 72 3.19 -13.36 -1.55
CA GLY A 72 3.73 -13.50 -2.90
C GLY A 72 4.23 -12.20 -3.50
N ALA A 73 4.80 -12.29 -4.71
CA ALA A 73 5.43 -11.14 -5.34
C ALA A 73 4.44 -9.97 -5.56
N VAL A 74 4.79 -8.81 -5.02
CA VAL A 74 4.00 -7.58 -5.16
C VAL A 74 4.42 -6.89 -6.46
N GLU A 75 3.44 -6.60 -7.31
CA GLU A 75 3.63 -5.86 -8.55
C GLU A 75 3.64 -4.36 -8.28
N GLU A 76 2.70 -3.89 -7.47
CA GLU A 76 2.53 -2.47 -7.15
C GLU A 76 1.85 -2.30 -5.79
N MET A 77 2.34 -1.36 -4.98
CA MET A 77 1.71 -0.98 -3.71
C MET A 77 1.52 0.54 -3.63
N ASN A 78 0.32 0.96 -3.30
CA ASN A 78 -0.10 2.37 -3.30
C ASN A 78 -0.79 2.72 -1.99
N VAL A 79 -0.38 3.83 -1.36
CA VAL A 79 -0.97 4.33 -0.12
C VAL A 79 -1.63 5.67 -0.37
N CYS A 80 -2.89 5.81 0.04
CA CYS A 80 -3.67 7.02 -0.17
C CYS A 80 -3.42 8.06 0.93
N ASP A 81 -3.05 9.27 0.51
CA ASP A 81 -2.90 10.49 1.30
C ASP A 81 -4.14 11.39 1.25
N ASN A 82 -5.28 10.82 0.83
CA ASN A 82 -6.55 11.55 0.77
C ASN A 82 -6.95 12.06 2.16
N LEU A 83 -7.64 13.20 2.19
CA LEU A 83 -8.26 13.73 3.42
C LEU A 83 -9.66 13.15 3.66
N SER A 84 -10.24 12.52 2.65
CA SER A 84 -11.60 12.02 2.68
C SER A 84 -11.68 10.69 3.43
N GLU A 85 -12.67 10.52 4.30
CA GLU A 85 -12.82 9.34 5.17
C GLU A 85 -12.82 8.01 4.41
N HIS A 86 -13.34 7.98 3.18
CA HIS A 86 -13.44 6.77 2.37
C HIS A 86 -12.13 6.38 1.67
N LEU A 87 -11.11 7.24 1.63
CA LEU A 87 -9.82 6.98 0.98
C LEU A 87 -8.61 7.19 1.89
N VAL A 88 -8.75 7.96 2.97
CA VAL A 88 -7.64 8.29 3.88
C VAL A 88 -6.95 7.03 4.40
N GLY A 89 -5.65 6.94 4.20
CA GLY A 89 -4.83 5.83 4.70
C GLY A 89 -5.10 4.48 4.04
N ASN A 90 -5.92 4.41 2.99
CA ASN A 90 -6.14 3.16 2.27
C ASN A 90 -4.86 2.69 1.61
N THR A 91 -4.47 1.45 1.89
CA THR A 91 -3.31 0.80 1.27
C THR A 91 -3.80 -0.26 0.30
N TYR A 92 -3.42 -0.12 -0.96
CA TYR A 92 -3.70 -1.08 -2.02
C TYR A 92 -2.44 -1.86 -2.34
N VAL A 93 -2.56 -3.18 -2.39
CA VAL A 93 -1.45 -4.08 -2.75
C VAL A 93 -1.91 -4.93 -3.91
N LYS A 94 -1.24 -4.79 -5.06
CA LYS A 94 -1.45 -5.62 -6.24
C LYS A 94 -0.37 -6.68 -6.30
N PHE A 95 -0.79 -7.94 -6.23
CA PHE A 95 0.06 -9.11 -6.37
C PHE A 95 0.19 -9.51 -7.83
N ARG A 96 1.28 -10.20 -8.16
CA ARG A 96 1.48 -10.81 -9.48
C ARG A 96 0.47 -11.93 -9.76
N ARG A 97 -0.03 -12.58 -8.71
CA ARG A 97 -0.98 -13.70 -8.79
C ARG A 97 -2.21 -13.44 -7.95
N GLU A 98 -3.37 -13.75 -8.48
CA GLU A 98 -4.66 -13.59 -7.79
C GLU A 98 -4.76 -14.50 -6.56
N GLU A 99 -4.16 -15.70 -6.61
CA GLU A 99 -4.18 -16.63 -5.47
C GLU A 99 -3.39 -16.08 -4.27
N ASP A 100 -2.38 -15.24 -4.51
CA ASP A 100 -1.59 -14.62 -3.45
C ASP A 100 -2.41 -13.52 -2.75
N ALA A 101 -3.21 -12.78 -3.52
CA ALA A 101 -4.12 -11.76 -3.02
C ALA A 101 -5.25 -12.34 -2.17
N GLU A 102 -5.83 -13.47 -2.60
CA GLU A 102 -6.87 -14.17 -1.84
C GLU A 102 -6.35 -14.65 -0.48
N ARG A 103 -5.19 -15.33 -0.46
CA ARG A 103 -4.54 -15.75 0.80
C ARG A 103 -4.20 -14.57 1.70
N ALA A 104 -3.71 -13.47 1.13
CA ALA A 104 -3.42 -12.26 1.90
C ALA A 104 -4.69 -11.68 2.53
N ALA A 105 -5.78 -11.55 1.78
CA ALA A 105 -7.04 -11.02 2.28
C ALA A 105 -7.61 -11.86 3.43
N GLU A 106 -7.53 -13.20 3.34
CA GLU A 106 -8.02 -14.09 4.40
C GLU A 106 -7.17 -14.03 5.66
N ASP A 107 -5.84 -14.14 5.52
CA ASP A 107 -4.92 -14.21 6.66
C ASP A 107 -4.84 -12.87 7.40
N LEU A 108 -4.75 -11.74 6.67
CA LEU A 108 -4.59 -10.41 7.26
C LEU A 108 -5.76 -10.01 8.17
N ASN A 109 -6.98 -10.46 7.88
CA ASN A 109 -8.15 -10.19 8.73
C ASN A 109 -8.04 -10.77 10.16
N ASN A 110 -7.10 -11.68 10.39
CA ASN A 110 -6.85 -12.29 11.70
C ASN A 110 -5.60 -11.72 12.39
N ARG A 111 -5.03 -10.63 11.85
CA ARG A 111 -3.74 -10.08 12.28
C ARG A 111 -3.88 -8.70 12.88
N TRP A 112 -2.82 -8.30 13.56
CA TRP A 112 -2.70 -7.00 14.22
C TRP A 112 -1.50 -6.26 13.67
N PHE A 113 -1.64 -4.94 13.55
CA PHE A 113 -0.59 -4.01 13.18
C PHE A 113 -0.72 -2.77 14.06
N ASP A 114 0.36 -2.41 14.76
CA ASP A 114 0.39 -1.22 15.63
C ASP A 114 -0.82 -1.14 16.59
N GLY A 115 -1.07 -2.24 17.31
CA GLY A 115 -2.15 -2.34 18.29
C GLY A 115 -3.58 -2.35 17.73
N ARG A 116 -3.74 -2.45 16.40
CA ARG A 116 -5.05 -2.46 15.73
C ARG A 116 -5.25 -3.72 14.91
N VAL A 117 -6.49 -4.20 14.85
CA VAL A 117 -6.88 -5.30 13.96
C VAL A 117 -6.76 -4.82 12.52
N VAL A 118 -6.10 -5.62 11.69
CA VAL A 118 -5.99 -5.37 10.25
C VAL A 118 -7.29 -5.81 9.58
N SER A 119 -7.83 -4.94 8.73
CA SER A 119 -8.94 -5.29 7.83
C SER A 119 -8.36 -5.43 6.42
N ALA A 120 -8.74 -6.49 5.71
CA ALA A 120 -8.33 -6.73 4.34
C ALA A 120 -9.50 -7.23 3.50
N GLU A 121 -9.63 -6.72 2.27
CA GLU A 121 -10.64 -7.18 1.32
C GLU A 121 -10.10 -7.19 -0.11
N LEU A 122 -10.64 -8.07 -0.96
CA LEU A 122 -10.35 -8.03 -2.39
C LEU A 122 -10.90 -6.73 -3.00
N SER A 123 -10.06 -6.04 -3.77
CA SER A 123 -10.38 -4.79 -4.43
C SER A 123 -10.71 -5.01 -5.90
N THR A 124 -11.68 -4.27 -6.44
CA THR A 124 -11.97 -4.28 -7.88
C THR A 124 -10.96 -3.48 -8.71
N VAL A 125 -9.97 -2.85 -8.08
CA VAL A 125 -9.00 -1.98 -8.75
C VAL A 125 -7.92 -2.84 -9.41
N THR A 126 -7.89 -2.86 -10.74
CA THR A 126 -6.89 -3.60 -11.53
C THR A 126 -5.84 -2.69 -12.16
N ASP A 127 -6.22 -1.46 -12.50
CA ASP A 127 -5.34 -0.41 -13.04
C ASP A 127 -5.38 0.82 -12.13
N PHE A 128 -4.23 1.17 -11.54
CA PHE A 128 -4.12 2.36 -10.71
C PHE A 128 -4.08 3.66 -11.51
N ASN A 129 -3.70 3.64 -12.80
CA ASN A 129 -3.63 4.85 -13.61
C ASN A 129 -5.01 5.50 -13.85
N GLU A 130 -6.06 4.70 -13.85
CA GLU A 130 -7.45 5.17 -13.91
C GLU A 130 -7.99 5.59 -12.54
N ALA A 131 -7.38 5.09 -11.48
CA ALA A 131 -7.77 5.36 -10.11
C ALA A 131 -6.99 6.53 -9.46
N CYS A 132 -5.83 6.90 -9.97
CA CYS A 132 -5.06 8.00 -9.41
C CYS A 132 -5.60 9.35 -9.87
N CYS A 133 -5.56 10.34 -8.96
CA CYS A 133 -5.92 11.70 -9.27
C CYS A 133 -4.77 12.38 -10.03
N ARG A 134 -4.88 12.44 -11.37
CA ARG A 134 -3.86 13.10 -12.21
C ARG A 134 -3.58 14.56 -11.83
N GLN A 135 -4.57 15.27 -11.29
CA GLN A 135 -4.39 16.64 -10.81
C GLN A 135 -3.57 16.69 -9.51
N TYR A 136 -3.67 15.68 -8.66
CA TYR A 136 -2.86 15.58 -7.44
C TYR A 136 -1.40 15.34 -7.77
N ASP A 137 -1.13 14.47 -8.75
CA ASP A 137 0.24 14.12 -9.18
C ASP A 137 1.04 15.35 -9.65
N ILE A 138 0.35 16.38 -10.18
CA ILE A 138 0.95 17.65 -10.60
C ILE A 138 0.80 18.79 -9.56
N GLY A 139 0.30 18.49 -8.35
CA GLY A 139 0.12 19.44 -7.25
C GLY A 139 -1.02 20.45 -7.44
N GLN A 140 -2.02 20.12 -8.27
CA GLN A 140 -3.11 21.03 -8.66
C GLN A 140 -4.51 20.52 -8.29
N CYS A 141 -4.63 19.44 -7.52
CA CYS A 141 -5.94 18.97 -7.07
C CYS A 141 -6.59 19.98 -6.12
N LYS A 142 -7.66 20.64 -6.57
CA LYS A 142 -8.40 21.64 -5.79
C LYS A 142 -9.54 21.05 -4.96
N PHE A 143 -9.81 19.76 -5.13
CA PHE A 143 -10.95 19.10 -4.49
C PHE A 143 -10.69 18.74 -3.03
N GLY A 144 -9.43 18.72 -2.57
CA GLY A 144 -9.08 18.43 -1.17
C GLY A 144 -9.79 17.17 -0.66
N GLY A 145 -10.48 17.28 0.48
CA GLY A 145 -11.28 16.20 1.08
C GLY A 145 -12.54 15.78 0.30
N PHE A 146 -12.85 16.41 -0.83
CA PHE A 146 -13.96 16.03 -1.72
C PHE A 146 -13.49 15.24 -2.95
N CYS A 147 -12.17 15.04 -3.12
CA CYS A 147 -11.66 14.23 -4.21
C CYS A 147 -12.04 12.76 -4.01
N ASN A 148 -12.61 12.15 -5.05
CA ASN A 148 -12.94 10.72 -5.07
C ASN A 148 -11.87 9.88 -5.79
N PHE A 149 -10.77 10.52 -6.22
CA PHE A 149 -9.63 9.85 -6.83
C PHE A 149 -8.49 9.67 -5.83
N MET A 150 -7.70 8.61 -6.01
CA MET A 150 -6.60 8.28 -5.10
C MET A 150 -5.51 9.35 -5.18
N HIS A 151 -5.15 9.93 -4.04
CA HIS A 151 -4.00 10.79 -3.89
C HIS A 151 -2.86 9.93 -3.37
N ILE A 152 -1.89 9.56 -4.21
CA ILE A 152 -0.85 8.63 -3.80
C ILE A 152 0.23 9.36 -3.00
N LYS A 153 0.52 8.88 -1.79
CA LYS A 153 1.66 9.37 -1.01
C LYS A 153 2.96 8.84 -1.63
N PRO A 154 3.88 9.70 -2.10
CA PRO A 154 5.12 9.25 -2.71
C PRO A 154 6.10 8.73 -1.64
N ILE A 155 6.74 7.60 -1.93
CA ILE A 155 7.90 7.13 -1.16
C ILE A 155 9.16 7.93 -1.53
N SER A 156 10.17 7.94 -0.66
CA SER A 156 11.45 8.55 -1.00
C SER A 156 12.09 7.91 -2.23
N LYS A 157 12.98 8.66 -2.88
CA LYS A 157 13.71 8.18 -4.07
C LYS A 157 14.64 7.02 -3.71
N GLU A 158 15.19 7.08 -2.51
CA GLU A 158 16.04 6.08 -1.88
C GLU A 158 15.28 4.78 -1.73
N LEU A 159 14.14 4.78 -1.03
CA LEU A 159 13.31 3.59 -0.83
C LEU A 159 12.79 3.04 -2.16
N ARG A 160 12.37 3.91 -3.09
CA ARG A 160 11.92 3.48 -4.42
C ARG A 160 13.00 2.69 -5.17
N ARG A 161 14.26 3.11 -5.08
CA ARG A 161 15.39 2.42 -5.70
C ARG A 161 15.70 1.09 -5.01
N GLU A 162 15.43 0.98 -3.72
CA GLU A 162 15.64 -0.27 -2.97
C GLU A 162 14.57 -1.31 -3.25
N ILE A 163 13.30 -0.90 -3.29
CA ILE A 163 12.13 -1.77 -3.50
C ILE A 163 11.93 -2.13 -4.99
N TYR A 164 12.13 -1.18 -5.90
CA TYR A 164 11.83 -1.35 -7.33
C TYR A 164 13.06 -1.25 -8.24
N GLY A 165 14.24 -0.95 -7.70
CA GLY A 165 15.43 -0.77 -8.52
C GLY A 165 16.04 -2.09 -9.04
N PRO A 166 16.92 -2.00 -10.06
CA PRO A 166 17.52 -3.16 -10.73
C PRO A 166 18.30 -4.09 -9.78
N SER A 167 18.80 -3.55 -8.67
CA SER A 167 19.63 -4.27 -7.68
C SER A 167 18.87 -5.36 -6.92
N ARG A 168 17.53 -5.29 -6.86
CA ARG A 168 16.72 -6.25 -6.11
C ARG A 168 16.67 -7.63 -6.76
N ASP A 169 16.71 -7.66 -8.09
CA ASP A 169 16.74 -8.89 -8.88
C ASP A 169 18.06 -9.68 -8.66
N HIS A 170 19.16 -8.98 -8.38
CA HIS A 170 20.44 -9.59 -7.99
C HIS A 170 20.40 -10.20 -6.58
N ARG A 171 19.86 -9.50 -5.57
CA ARG A 171 19.76 -10.01 -4.19
C ARG A 171 18.84 -11.25 -4.09
N ARG A 172 17.71 -11.28 -4.82
CA ARG A 172 16.83 -12.46 -4.89
C ARG A 172 17.53 -13.67 -5.52
N ARG A 173 18.35 -13.46 -6.56
CA ARG A 173 19.15 -14.52 -7.20
C ARG A 173 20.26 -15.06 -6.28
N GLU A 174 20.82 -14.24 -5.39
CA GLU A 174 21.81 -14.70 -4.41
C GLU A 174 21.18 -15.47 -3.25
N SER A 175 20.05 -15.00 -2.71
CA SER A 175 19.31 -15.71 -1.66
C SER A 175 18.86 -17.12 -2.10
N SER A 176 18.36 -17.26 -3.33
CA SER A 176 17.98 -18.57 -3.90
C SER A 176 19.18 -19.50 -4.17
N ARG A 177 20.35 -18.97 -4.50
CA ARG A 177 21.62 -19.73 -4.64
C ARG A 177 22.21 -20.18 -3.30
N SER A 178 21.98 -19.44 -2.23
CA SER A 178 22.45 -19.81 -0.88
C SER A 178 21.63 -20.96 -0.27
N ARG A 179 20.31 -20.98 -0.49
CA ARG A 179 19.40 -22.05 -0.03
C ARG A 179 19.61 -23.39 -0.73
N SER A 180 20.19 -23.39 -1.94
CA SER A 180 20.48 -24.62 -2.70
C SER A 180 21.80 -25.29 -2.29
N ARG A 181 22.65 -24.64 -1.47
CA ARG A 181 23.94 -25.18 -1.02
C ARG A 181 23.90 -25.93 0.31
N SER A 182 22.77 -25.90 1.04
CA SER A 182 22.67 -26.43 2.41
C SER A 182 22.05 -27.83 2.55
N ARG A 183 21.83 -28.58 1.46
CA ARG A 183 21.41 -29.99 1.52
C ARG A 183 22.38 -30.92 0.80
N SER A 184 23.37 -31.42 1.54
CA SER A 184 23.96 -32.75 1.29
C SER A 184 24.74 -33.24 2.51
N PRO A 185 24.11 -34.00 3.43
CA PRO A 185 24.86 -34.84 4.37
C PRO A 185 25.45 -36.02 3.60
N ARG A 186 26.78 -36.05 3.41
CA ARG A 186 27.47 -37.24 2.93
C ARG A 186 27.51 -38.27 4.07
N ARG A 187 26.70 -39.32 3.93
CA ARG A 187 26.76 -40.54 4.76
C ARG A 187 28.15 -41.17 4.65
N ARG A 188 28.72 -41.55 5.80
CA ARG A 188 29.77 -42.57 5.92
C ARG A 188 29.15 -43.80 6.54
#